data_AF-A0A1F9DS24-F1
#
_entry.id   AF-A0A1F9DS24-F1
#
_cell.length_a   1.000
_cell.length_b   1.000
_cell.length_c   1.000
_cell.angle_alpha   90.00
_cell.angle_beta   90.00
_cell.angle_gamma   90.00
#
_symmetry.space_group_name_H-M   'P 1'
#
loop_
_entity.id
_entity.type
_entity.pdbx_description
1 polymer ?
#
loop_
_entity_poly.entity_id
_entity_poly.type
_entity_poly.pdbx_seq_one_letter_code
_entity_poly.pdbx_strand_id
1 'polypeptide(L)'
;MEGLASSTELADLAESLRQQGRYTEAWKVIERCLEQSPRHPRAILIRSRLLFQEGKPLQALESLRPLESVLGADDAFKTIATSLEKLCRERDAQTDLAFVTESMAGLFVQQDYLLEALGIYRQLFLASGGEQRLWEKILFLRERLAREGSRDAPTQRVKQELELLDRWIQGQQKEA
;
A
#
# COMPACT_ATOMS: atom_id res chain seq x y z
N MET A 1 5.28 30.02 -25.98
CA MET A 1 4.04 29.31 -25.58
C MET A 1 4.44 27.89 -25.28
N GLU A 2 4.66 27.57 -24.00
CA GLU A 2 4.82 26.18 -23.59
C GLU A 2 3.47 25.50 -23.84
N GLY A 3 3.40 24.61 -24.83
CA GLY A 3 2.23 23.78 -25.04
C GLY A 3 1.99 22.98 -23.78
N LEU A 4 0.90 23.26 -23.06
CA LEU A 4 0.50 22.46 -21.92
C LEU A 4 0.26 21.03 -22.44
N ALA A 5 1.18 20.12 -22.11
CA ALA A 5 0.98 18.71 -22.37
C ALA A 5 -0.34 18.29 -21.73
N SER A 6 -1.18 17.62 -22.52
CA SER A 6 -2.44 17.06 -22.08
C SER A 6 -2.23 16.06 -20.95
N SER A 7 -3.25 15.82 -20.12
CA SER A 7 -3.19 14.82 -19.06
C SER A 7 -2.85 13.42 -19.59
N THR A 8 -3.25 13.10 -20.83
CA THR A 8 -2.84 11.85 -21.49
C THR A 8 -1.35 11.81 -21.80
N GLU A 9 -0.78 12.87 -22.38
CA GLU A 9 0.67 12.96 -22.65
C GLU A 9 1.50 12.93 -21.37
N LEU A 10 1.01 13.56 -20.29
CA LEU A 10 1.64 13.48 -18.97
C LEU A 10 1.60 12.05 -18.42
N ALA A 11 0.50 11.33 -18.57
CA ALA A 11 0.42 9.92 -18.18
C ALA A 11 1.38 9.03 -18.99
N ASP A 12 1.49 9.25 -20.30
CA ASP A 12 2.45 8.55 -21.16
C ASP A 12 3.90 8.80 -20.75
N LEU A 13 4.25 10.06 -20.49
CA LEU A 13 5.57 10.45 -20.03
C LEU A 13 5.90 9.82 -18.66
N ALA A 14 4.97 9.86 -17.71
CA ALA A 14 5.16 9.28 -16.38
C ALA A 14 5.40 7.76 -16.46
N GLU A 15 4.65 7.04 -17.30
CA GLU A 15 4.85 5.60 -17.48
C GLU A 15 6.20 5.30 -18.13
N SER A 16 6.63 6.08 -19.13
CA SER A 16 7.95 5.94 -19.75
C SER A 16 9.08 6.15 -18.74
N LEU A 17 8.99 7.20 -17.91
CA LEU A 17 9.96 7.47 -16.84
C LEU A 17 9.99 6.34 -15.80
N ARG A 18 8.82 5.81 -15.41
CA ARG A 18 8.73 4.67 -14.48
C ARG A 18 9.40 3.42 -15.04
N GLN A 19 9.20 3.12 -16.32
CA GLN A 19 9.83 1.97 -16.99
C GLN A 19 11.35 2.12 -17.10
N GLN A 20 11.86 3.36 -17.19
CA GLN A 20 13.29 3.68 -17.14
C GLN A 20 13.88 3.65 -15.71
N GLY A 21 13.06 3.38 -14.67
CA GLY A 21 13.50 3.42 -13.27
C GLY A 21 13.66 4.84 -12.69
N ARG A 22 13.26 5.87 -13.43
CA ARG A 22 13.36 7.29 -13.03
C ARG A 22 12.17 7.69 -12.17
N TYR A 23 12.03 7.03 -11.01
CA TYR A 23 10.83 7.13 -10.16
C TYR A 23 10.53 8.55 -9.68
N THR A 24 11.55 9.31 -9.26
CA THR A 24 11.36 10.69 -8.78
C THR A 24 10.79 11.62 -9.85
N GLU A 25 11.19 11.41 -11.12
CA GLU A 25 10.69 12.21 -12.23
C GLU A 25 9.30 11.76 -12.65
N ALA A 26 9.06 10.44 -12.68
CA ALA A 26 7.73 9.88 -12.90
C ALA A 26 6.71 10.43 -11.88
N TRP A 27 7.11 10.58 -10.62
CA TRP A 27 6.30 11.20 -9.58
C TRP A 27 5.93 12.65 -9.87
N LYS A 28 6.90 13.48 -10.27
CA LYS A 28 6.62 14.89 -10.61
C LYS A 28 5.64 15.00 -11.78
N VAL A 29 5.78 14.13 -12.77
CA VAL A 29 4.90 14.13 -13.95
C VAL A 29 3.50 13.61 -13.60
N ILE A 30 3.39 12.57 -12.77
CA ILE A 30 2.09 12.00 -12.42
C ILE A 30 1.28 12.92 -11.51
N GLU A 31 1.92 13.65 -10.60
CA GLU A 31 1.26 14.67 -9.77
C GLU A 31 0.66 15.76 -10.65
N ARG A 32 1.42 16.29 -11.63
CA ARG A 32 0.89 17.27 -12.61
C ARG A 32 -0.27 16.72 -13.42
N CYS A 33 -0.23 15.45 -13.81
CA CYS A 33 -1.33 14.81 -14.52
C CYS A 33 -2.61 14.77 -13.66
N LEU A 34 -2.48 14.43 -12.37
CA LEU A 34 -3.59 14.31 -11.45
C LEU A 34 -4.09 15.68 -10.96
N GLU A 35 -3.25 16.71 -10.94
CA GLU A 35 -3.67 18.11 -10.76
C GLU A 35 -4.60 18.57 -11.91
N GLN A 36 -4.26 18.23 -13.15
CA GLN A 36 -5.10 18.56 -14.32
C GLN A 36 -6.35 17.68 -14.41
N SER A 37 -6.25 16.41 -14.02
CA SER A 37 -7.32 15.43 -14.17
C SER A 37 -7.31 14.45 -12.99
N PRO A 38 -7.93 14.81 -11.84
CA PRO A 38 -7.87 14.03 -10.61
C PRO A 38 -8.43 12.61 -10.71
N ARG A 39 -9.31 12.35 -11.69
CA ARG A 39 -9.92 11.03 -11.94
C ARG A 39 -9.38 10.34 -13.19
N HIS A 40 -8.22 10.77 -13.73
CA HIS A 40 -7.65 10.19 -14.94
C HIS A 40 -7.24 8.73 -14.70
N PRO A 41 -7.91 7.74 -15.33
CA PRO A 41 -7.79 6.35 -14.88
C PRO A 41 -6.37 5.80 -14.95
N ARG A 42 -5.70 6.06 -16.07
CA ARG A 42 -4.33 5.63 -16.31
C ARG A 42 -3.33 6.31 -15.39
N ALA A 43 -3.60 7.55 -14.97
CA ALA A 43 -2.68 8.28 -14.10
C ALA A 43 -2.70 7.74 -12.67
N ILE A 44 -3.90 7.45 -12.16
CA ILE A 44 -4.09 6.78 -10.88
C ILE A 44 -3.42 5.39 -10.90
N LEU A 45 -3.56 4.65 -12.00
CA LEU A 45 -2.91 3.36 -12.16
C LEU A 45 -1.37 3.48 -12.10
N ILE A 46 -0.78 4.43 -12.83
CA ILE A 46 0.68 4.63 -12.82
C ILE A 46 1.16 5.05 -11.42
N ARG A 47 0.41 5.92 -10.72
CA ARG A 47 0.69 6.30 -9.33
C ARG A 47 0.68 5.09 -8.39
N SER A 48 -0.28 4.19 -8.52
CA SER A 48 -0.33 2.96 -7.70
C SER A 48 0.92 2.10 -7.89
N ARG A 49 1.40 1.97 -9.14
CA ARG A 49 2.63 1.21 -9.46
C ARG A 49 3.88 1.88 -8.89
N LEU A 50 3.94 3.21 -8.92
CA LEU A 50 5.03 3.97 -8.29
C LEU A 50 5.03 3.78 -6.76
N LEU A 51 3.87 3.84 -6.11
CA LEU A 51 3.74 3.57 -4.67
C LEU A 51 4.18 2.15 -4.32
N PHE A 52 3.83 1.17 -5.15
CA PHE A 52 4.27 -0.22 -4.97
C PHE A 52 5.80 -0.35 -5.10
N GLN A 53 6.40 0.30 -6.11
CA GLN A 53 7.86 0.32 -6.31
C GLN A 53 8.62 1.04 -5.18
N GLU A 54 8.00 2.03 -4.52
CA GLU A 54 8.53 2.68 -3.31
C GLU A 54 8.38 1.83 -2.03
N GLY A 55 7.82 0.63 -2.13
CA GLY A 55 7.60 -0.24 -0.98
C GLY A 55 6.39 0.14 -0.12
N LYS A 56 5.45 0.93 -0.66
CA LYS A 56 4.20 1.38 0.01
C LYS A 56 2.95 0.67 -0.57
N PRO A 57 2.82 -0.66 -0.42
CA PRO A 57 1.78 -1.46 -1.09
C PRO A 57 0.36 -1.09 -0.63
N LEU A 58 0.17 -0.74 0.65
CA LEU A 58 -1.15 -0.34 1.16
C LEU A 58 -1.63 0.95 0.50
N GLN A 59 -0.74 1.93 0.37
CA GLN A 59 -1.04 3.18 -0.32
C GLN A 59 -1.30 2.94 -1.81
N ALA A 60 -0.56 2.01 -2.43
CA ALA A 60 -0.77 1.62 -3.82
C ALA A 60 -2.20 1.09 -4.05
N LEU A 61 -2.64 0.12 -3.23
CA LEU A 61 -3.98 -0.47 -3.33
C LEU A 61 -5.08 0.57 -3.06
N GLU A 62 -4.90 1.40 -2.03
CA GLU A 62 -5.89 2.41 -1.67
C GLU A 62 -6.03 3.51 -2.72
N SER A 63 -4.94 3.80 -3.46
CA SER A 63 -4.96 4.76 -4.57
C SER A 63 -5.80 4.29 -5.75
N LEU A 64 -6.04 2.98 -5.88
CA LEU A 64 -6.85 2.41 -6.97
C LEU A 64 -8.36 2.52 -6.71
N ARG A 65 -8.80 2.72 -5.47
CA ARG A 65 -10.24 2.76 -5.12
C ARG A 65 -11.06 3.77 -5.93
N PRO A 66 -10.60 5.00 -6.23
CA PRO A 66 -11.36 5.93 -7.06
C PRO A 66 -11.65 5.37 -8.46
N LEU A 67 -10.83 4.45 -8.97
CA LEU A 67 -11.03 3.83 -10.29
C LEU A 67 -12.21 2.88 -10.33
N GLU A 68 -12.54 2.22 -9.20
CA GLU A 68 -13.71 1.35 -9.10
C GLU A 68 -14.99 2.10 -9.53
N SER A 69 -15.09 3.37 -9.10
CA SER A 69 -16.23 4.24 -9.43
C SER A 69 -16.21 4.81 -10.86
N VAL A 70 -15.07 4.80 -11.54
CA VAL A 70 -14.87 5.46 -12.85
C VAL A 70 -14.90 4.46 -14.00
N LEU A 71 -14.24 3.32 -13.81
CA LEU A 71 -14.17 2.26 -14.81
C LEU A 71 -15.37 1.31 -14.70
N GLY A 72 -16.10 1.33 -13.59
CA GLY A 72 -17.14 0.33 -13.32
C GLY A 72 -16.53 -1.07 -13.22
N ALA A 73 -17.36 -2.10 -13.32
CA ALA A 73 -16.94 -3.50 -13.23
C ALA A 73 -16.11 -3.99 -14.45
N ASP A 74 -15.34 -3.11 -15.09
CA ASP A 74 -14.51 -3.40 -16.24
C ASP A 74 -13.38 -4.38 -15.85
N ASP A 75 -13.27 -5.47 -16.60
CA ASP A 75 -12.40 -6.61 -16.27
C ASP A 75 -10.92 -6.21 -16.22
N ALA A 76 -10.54 -5.17 -16.96
CA ALA A 76 -9.19 -4.63 -16.95
C ALA A 76 -8.81 -4.02 -15.59
N PHE A 77 -9.71 -3.29 -14.92
CA PHE A 77 -9.46 -2.72 -13.59
C PHE A 77 -9.31 -3.83 -12.55
N LYS A 78 -10.25 -4.78 -12.53
CA LYS A 78 -10.22 -5.94 -11.63
C LYS A 78 -8.94 -6.72 -11.80
N THR A 79 -8.55 -7.02 -13.04
CA THR A 79 -7.31 -7.75 -13.33
C THR A 79 -6.09 -7.05 -12.74
N ILE A 80 -6.01 -5.72 -12.85
CA ILE A 80 -4.86 -4.97 -12.33
C ILE A 80 -4.89 -4.86 -10.81
N ALA A 81 -6.05 -4.59 -10.20
CA ALA A 81 -6.22 -4.57 -8.75
C ALA A 81 -5.84 -5.92 -8.14
N THR A 82 -6.40 -7.02 -8.65
CA THR A 82 -6.09 -8.38 -8.17
C THR A 82 -4.62 -8.76 -8.42
N SER A 83 -4.03 -8.32 -9.54
CA SER A 83 -2.60 -8.54 -9.81
C SER A 83 -1.71 -7.78 -8.83
N LEU A 84 -2.05 -6.53 -8.51
CA LEU A 84 -1.31 -5.74 -7.51
C LEU A 84 -1.51 -6.30 -6.10
N GLU A 85 -2.71 -6.73 -5.73
CA GLU A 85 -2.96 -7.43 -4.46
C GLU A 85 -2.16 -8.72 -4.35
N LYS A 86 -2.12 -9.51 -5.43
CA LYS A 86 -1.30 -10.73 -5.50
C LYS A 86 0.17 -10.41 -5.37
N LEU A 87 0.68 -9.40 -6.08
CA LEU A 87 2.08 -8.96 -5.95
C LEU A 87 2.38 -8.38 -4.56
N CYS A 88 1.43 -7.72 -3.90
CA CYS A 88 1.57 -7.30 -2.51
C CYS A 88 1.68 -8.53 -1.61
N ARG A 89 0.77 -9.50 -1.72
CA ARG A 89 0.80 -10.76 -0.98
C ARG A 89 2.08 -11.55 -1.23
N GLU A 90 2.55 -11.62 -2.46
CA GLU A 90 3.78 -12.31 -2.84
C GLU A 90 5.02 -11.57 -2.37
N ARG A 91 5.07 -10.23 -2.46
CA ARG A 91 6.15 -9.42 -1.88
C ARG A 91 6.18 -9.59 -0.37
N ASP A 92 5.02 -9.54 0.27
CA ASP A 92 4.85 -9.74 1.70
C ASP A 92 5.21 -11.18 2.12
N ALA A 93 4.98 -12.18 1.27
CA ALA A 93 5.43 -13.56 1.48
C ALA A 93 6.92 -13.78 1.18
N GLN A 94 7.48 -13.11 0.16
CA GLN A 94 8.87 -13.29 -0.31
C GLN A 94 9.88 -12.45 0.47
N THR A 95 9.49 -11.27 0.95
CA THR A 95 10.37 -10.42 1.78
C THR A 95 10.63 -11.10 3.13
N ASP A 96 9.76 -12.02 3.56
CA ASP A 96 9.72 -12.45 4.96
C ASP A 96 9.86 -13.95 5.24
N LEU A 97 9.76 -14.87 4.28
CA LEU A 97 9.91 -16.29 4.66
C LEU A 97 11.34 -16.71 5.03
N ALA A 98 12.37 -15.95 4.62
CA ALA A 98 13.76 -16.33 4.87
C ALA A 98 14.28 -15.94 6.27
N PHE A 99 13.59 -15.05 7.00
CA PHE A 99 14.05 -14.60 8.33
C PHE A 99 12.96 -14.10 9.29
N VAL A 100 11.69 -14.01 8.87
CA VAL A 100 10.66 -13.38 9.70
C VAL A 100 9.89 -14.42 10.51
N THR A 101 10.26 -14.46 11.79
CA THR A 101 9.62 -15.29 12.80
C THR A 101 8.81 -14.41 13.73
N GLU A 102 7.83 -15.01 14.40
CA GLU A 102 7.13 -14.38 15.51
C GLU A 102 8.10 -13.89 16.61
N SER A 103 9.22 -14.59 16.83
CA SER A 103 10.26 -14.16 17.77
C SER A 103 10.88 -12.81 17.38
N MET A 104 11.12 -12.59 16.09
CA MET A 104 11.61 -11.30 15.60
C MET A 104 10.57 -10.19 15.74
N ALA A 105 9.30 -10.48 15.43
CA ALA A 105 8.19 -9.56 15.67
C ALA A 105 8.11 -9.17 17.16
N GLY A 106 8.30 -10.16 18.05
CA GLY A 106 8.35 -9.96 19.50
C GLY A 106 9.49 -9.03 19.94
N LEU A 107 10.67 -9.12 19.33
CA LEU A 107 11.78 -8.20 19.59
C LEU A 107 11.44 -6.77 19.19
N PHE A 108 10.78 -6.55 18.05
CA PHE A 108 10.32 -5.22 17.65
C PHE A 108 9.29 -4.64 18.62
N VAL A 109 8.35 -5.46 19.11
CA VAL A 109 7.39 -5.06 20.14
C VAL A 109 8.06 -4.66 21.45
N GLN A 110 9.15 -5.34 21.84
CA GLN A 110 9.91 -5.01 23.04
C GLN A 110 10.70 -3.70 22.91
N GLN A 111 11.08 -3.35 21.68
CA GLN A 111 11.88 -2.15 21.37
C GLN A 111 11.02 -0.96 20.92
N ASP A 112 9.69 -1.07 21.02
CA ASP A 112 8.67 -0.08 20.62
C ASP A 112 8.65 0.27 19.12
N TYR A 113 9.13 -0.65 18.27
CA TYR A 113 8.96 -0.60 16.82
C TYR A 113 7.62 -1.25 16.44
N LEU A 114 6.53 -0.61 16.88
CA LEU A 114 5.19 -1.17 16.78
C LEU A 114 4.67 -1.25 15.34
N LEU A 115 5.06 -0.33 14.46
CA LEU A 115 4.67 -0.37 13.04
C LEU A 115 5.31 -1.56 12.31
N GLU A 116 6.60 -1.78 12.57
CA GLU A 116 7.39 -2.86 11.99
C GLU A 116 6.86 -4.21 12.49
N ALA A 117 6.61 -4.31 13.80
CA ALA A 117 5.99 -5.48 14.40
C ALA A 117 4.61 -5.79 13.79
N LEU A 118 3.76 -4.77 13.59
CA LEU A 118 2.44 -4.92 12.97
C LEU A 118 2.52 -5.41 11.53
N GLY A 119 3.48 -4.92 10.74
CA GLY A 119 3.73 -5.42 9.39
C GLY A 119 3.99 -6.92 9.39
N ILE A 120 4.92 -7.35 10.25
CA ILE A 120 5.31 -8.76 10.38
C ILE A 120 4.14 -9.63 10.83
N TYR A 121 3.41 -9.24 11.88
CA TYR A 121 2.29 -10.05 12.37
C TYR A 121 1.19 -10.21 11.31
N ARG A 122 0.98 -9.21 10.45
CA ARG A 122 0.05 -9.31 9.31
C ARG A 122 0.55 -10.28 8.25
N GLN A 123 1.84 -10.25 7.95
CA GLN A 123 2.45 -11.19 6.99
C GLN A 123 2.31 -12.64 7.48
N LEU A 124 2.60 -12.88 8.76
CA LEU A 124 2.42 -14.18 9.40
C LEU A 124 0.94 -14.62 9.35
N PHE A 125 0.00 -13.72 9.66
CA PHE A 125 -1.43 -14.02 9.63
C PHE A 125 -1.91 -14.44 8.23
N LEU A 126 -1.48 -13.72 7.19
CA LEU A 126 -1.84 -14.05 5.81
C LEU A 126 -1.19 -15.36 5.35
N ALA A 127 0.08 -15.59 5.71
CA ALA A 127 0.81 -16.79 5.34
C ALA A 127 0.25 -18.05 6.02
N SER A 128 -0.26 -17.91 7.25
CA SER A 128 -0.83 -19.01 8.01
C SER A 128 -2.28 -19.33 7.65
N GLY A 129 -2.89 -18.59 6.72
CA GLY A 129 -4.31 -18.75 6.37
C GLY A 129 -5.28 -18.18 7.41
N GLY A 130 -4.83 -17.24 8.25
CA GLY A 130 -5.69 -16.52 9.17
C GLY A 130 -5.74 -17.07 10.59
N GLU A 131 -4.59 -17.38 11.19
CA GLU A 131 -4.55 -17.88 12.58
C GLU A 131 -5.12 -16.84 13.57
N GLN A 132 -6.08 -17.27 14.40
CA GLN A 132 -6.75 -16.42 15.38
C GLN A 132 -5.78 -15.75 16.37
N ARG A 133 -4.74 -16.47 16.80
CA ARG A 133 -3.73 -15.95 17.74
C ARG A 133 -2.97 -14.74 17.16
N LEU A 134 -2.66 -14.79 15.87
CA LEU A 134 -1.99 -13.69 15.18
C LEU A 134 -2.94 -12.51 14.98
N TRP A 135 -4.22 -12.79 14.70
CA TRP A 135 -5.26 -11.76 14.64
C TRP A 135 -5.41 -10.98 15.95
N GLU A 136 -5.54 -11.68 17.08
CA GLU A 136 -5.62 -11.07 18.41
C GLU A 136 -4.39 -10.20 18.70
N LYS A 137 -3.21 -10.66 18.28
CA LYS A 137 -1.96 -9.91 18.42
C LYS A 137 -1.95 -8.64 17.56
N ILE A 138 -2.44 -8.70 16.33
CA ILE A 138 -2.59 -7.52 15.44
C ILE A 138 -3.51 -6.49 16.09
N LEU A 139 -4.68 -6.90 16.58
CA LEU A 139 -5.62 -6.00 17.25
C LEU A 139 -5.00 -5.33 18.49
N PHE A 140 -4.31 -6.12 19.31
CA PHE A 140 -3.60 -5.60 20.48
C PHE A 140 -2.53 -4.56 20.12
N LEU A 141 -1.70 -4.86 19.12
CA LEU A 141 -0.64 -3.95 18.70
C LEU A 141 -1.19 -2.70 18.02
N ARG A 142 -2.31 -2.81 17.31
CA ARG A 142 -3.03 -1.66 16.74
C ARG A 142 -3.47 -0.67 17.82
N GLU A 143 -4.10 -1.14 18.89
CA GLU A 143 -4.48 -0.30 20.03
C GLU A 143 -3.27 0.37 20.68
N ARG A 144 -2.19 -0.39 20.83
CA ARG A 144 -0.96 0.10 21.45
C ARG A 144 -0.26 1.15 20.57
N LEU A 145 -0.18 0.91 19.26
CA LEU A 145 0.34 1.85 18.27
C LEU A 145 -0.46 3.16 18.26
N ALA A 146 -1.79 3.10 18.39
CA ALA A 146 -2.65 4.29 18.45
C ALA A 146 -2.38 5.16 19.69
N ARG A 147 -1.99 4.55 20.81
CA ARG A 147 -1.71 5.24 22.07
C ARG A 147 -0.27 5.74 22.19
N GLU A 148 0.68 4.90 21.78
CA GLU A 148 2.11 5.07 22.08
C GLU A 148 2.91 5.55 20.85
N GLY A 149 2.38 5.39 19.65
CA GLY A 149 3.14 5.61 18.41
C GLY A 149 4.15 4.49 18.14
N SER A 150 5.07 4.70 17.21
CA SER A 150 6.20 3.80 16.95
C SER A 150 7.49 4.60 17.05
N ARG A 151 8.53 3.99 17.63
CA ARG A 151 9.79 4.63 18.00
C ARG A 151 10.47 5.42 16.86
N ASP A 152 10.39 4.94 15.63
CA ASP A 152 11.08 5.46 14.45
C ASP A 152 10.13 6.08 13.41
N ALA A 153 8.85 6.22 13.74
CA ALA A 153 7.86 6.73 12.82
C ALA A 153 7.26 8.05 13.30
N PRO A 154 7.20 9.08 12.43
CA PRO A 154 6.53 10.32 12.77
C PRO A 154 5.04 10.07 12.99
N THR A 155 4.43 10.84 13.89
CA THR A 155 3.00 10.71 14.25
C THR A 155 2.08 10.74 13.04
N GLN A 156 2.40 11.53 12.01
CA GLN A 156 1.62 11.59 10.78
C GLN A 156 1.63 10.26 10.01
N ARG A 157 2.79 9.59 9.93
CA ARG A 157 2.91 8.27 9.31
C ARG A 157 2.12 7.23 10.12
N VAL A 158 2.25 7.25 11.45
CA VAL A 158 1.49 6.36 12.33
C VAL A 158 -0.02 6.51 12.11
N LYS A 159 -0.54 7.74 12.07
CA LYS A 159 -1.96 8.01 11.82
C LYS A 159 -2.42 7.47 10.47
N GLN A 160 -1.65 7.74 9.41
CA GLN A 160 -1.97 7.24 8.07
C GLN A 160 -1.99 5.70 8.04
N GLU A 161 -0.99 5.04 8.60
CA GLU A 161 -0.92 3.58 8.62
C GLU A 161 -2.03 2.96 9.49
N LEU A 162 -2.42 3.60 10.60
CA LEU A 162 -3.57 3.17 11.41
C LEU A 162 -4.88 3.24 10.64
N GLU A 163 -5.12 4.33 9.88
CA GLU A 163 -6.32 4.44 9.04
C GLU A 163 -6.39 3.33 7.97
N LEU A 164 -5.24 3.00 7.37
CA LEU A 164 -5.14 1.91 6.39
C LEU A 164 -5.36 0.55 7.05
N LEU A 165 -4.78 0.35 8.23
CA LEU A 165 -4.94 -0.88 9.01
C LEU A 165 -6.40 -1.10 9.44
N ASP A 166 -7.07 -0.05 9.90
CA ASP A 166 -8.47 -0.12 10.32
C ASP A 166 -9.40 -0.51 9.17
N ARG A 167 -9.17 0.03 7.98
CA ARG A 167 -9.91 -0.36 6.77
C ARG A 167 -9.66 -1.82 6.41
N TRP A 168 -8.41 -2.27 6.48
CA TRP A 168 -8.06 -3.67 6.23
C TRP A 168 -8.74 -4.61 7.24
N ILE A 169 -8.73 -4.26 8.54
CA ILE A 169 -9.40 -5.04 9.60
C ILE A 169 -10.90 -5.17 9.31
N GLN A 170 -11.55 -4.07 8.94
CA GLN A 170 -12.98 -4.07 8.57
C GLN A 170 -13.26 -4.95 7.34
N GLY A 171 -12.33 -5.03 6.38
CA GLY A 171 -12.43 -5.94 5.24
C GLY A 171 -12.40 -7.40 5.66
N GLN A 172 -11.44 -7.79 6.50
CA GLN A 172 -11.31 -9.19 6.98
C GLN A 172 -12.54 -9.66 7.77
N GLN A 173 -13.20 -8.76 8.51
CA GLN A 173 -14.43 -9.08 9.26
C GLN A 173 -15.66 -9.29 8.37
N LYS A 174 -15.66 -8.79 7.13
CA LYS A 174 -16.78 -8.96 6.19
C LYS A 174 -16.69 -10.25 5.38
N GLU A 175 -15.51 -10.87 5.34
CA GLU A 175 -15.22 -12.10 4.59
C GLU A 175 -15.30 -13.37 5.47
N ALA A 176 -15.45 -13.21 6.79
CA ALA A 176 -15.64 -14.28 7.78
C ALA A 176 -17.12 -14.55 8.04
#